data_AF-A0A9E2U8H0-F1
#
_entry.id   AF-A0A9E2U8H0-F1
#
_cell.length_a   1.000
_cell.length_b   1.000
_cell.length_c   1.000
_cell.angle_alpha   90.00
_cell.angle_beta   90.00
_cell.angle_gamma   90.00
#
_symmetry.space_group_name_H-M   'P 1'
#
loop_
_entity.id
_entity.type
_entity.pdbx_description
1 polymer ?
#
loop_
_entity_poly.entity_id
_entity_poly.type
_entity_poly.pdbx_seq_one_letter_code
_entity_poly.pdbx_strand_id
1 'polypeptide(L)'
;MNNFGKNLALWIVIGLLLVALFNLFQTSSSRGPQSTLAFSDFLNDVNRGQVADVTIQGNNISGHFTDSRAFTTYAPNDPNLITKLTEKNVRITA
;
A
#
# COMPACT_ATOMS: atom_id res chain seq x y z
N MET A 1 2.16 5.04 53.48
CA MET A 1 2.63 4.20 52.36
C MET A 1 1.44 3.77 51.51
N ASN A 2 1.31 4.29 50.30
CA ASN A 2 0.43 3.70 49.28
C ASN A 2 1.11 3.80 47.90
N ASN A 3 2.29 3.16 47.80
CA ASN A 3 3.09 3.16 46.57
C ASN A 3 2.49 2.23 45.50
N PHE A 4 1.53 1.38 45.87
CA PHE A 4 0.88 0.45 44.96
C PHE A 4 -0.11 1.16 44.01
N GLY A 5 -0.90 2.11 44.52
CA GLY A 5 -1.83 2.89 43.68
C GLY A 5 -1.13 3.87 42.72
N LYS A 6 -0.02 4.49 43.17
CA LYS A 6 0.81 5.34 42.30
C LYS A 6 1.49 4.54 41.19
N ASN A 7 2.00 3.34 41.51
CA ASN A 7 2.60 2.47 40.51
C ASN A 7 1.54 1.90 39.55
N LEU A 8 0.34 1.60 40.04
CA LEU A 8 -0.77 1.14 39.20
C LEU A 8 -1.23 2.21 38.20
N ALA A 9 -1.34 3.47 38.65
CA ALA A 9 -1.65 4.59 37.76
C ALA A 9 -0.58 4.77 36.68
N LEU A 10 0.70 4.64 37.04
CA LEU A 10 1.81 4.68 36.08
C LEU A 10 1.72 3.54 35.06
N TRP A 11 1.42 2.32 35.50
CA TRP A 11 1.23 1.16 34.61
C TRP A 11 0.07 1.33 33.63
N ILE A 12 -1.04 1.94 34.07
CA ILE A 12 -2.19 2.24 33.20
C ILE A 12 -1.79 3.27 32.12
N VAL A 13 -1.08 4.33 32.49
CA VAL A 13 -0.61 5.34 31.54
C VAL A 13 0.34 4.74 30.50
N ILE A 14 1.27 3.88 30.94
CA ILE A 14 2.20 3.17 30.05
C ILE A 14 1.42 2.25 29.09
N GLY A 15 0.46 1.48 29.60
CA GLY A 15 -0.38 0.60 28.77
C GLY A 15 -1.17 1.38 27.72
N LEU A 16 -1.74 2.52 28.10
CA LEU A 16 -2.51 3.38 27.20
C LEU A 16 -1.61 4.00 26.11
N LEU A 17 -0.40 4.43 26.47
CA LEU A 17 0.61 4.89 25.51
C LEU A 17 1.01 3.79 24.51
N LEU A 18 1.21 2.55 24.98
CA LEU A 18 1.54 1.42 24.10
C LEU A 18 0.41 1.12 23.10
N VAL A 19 -0.85 1.14 23.54
CA VAL A 19 -2.01 0.95 22.66
C VAL A 19 -2.13 2.08 21.63
N ALA A 20 -1.90 3.33 22.04
CA ALA A 20 -1.91 4.48 21.15
C ALA A 20 -0.81 4.39 20.07
N LEU A 21 0.41 4.02 20.47
CA LEU A 21 1.52 3.79 19.53
C LEU A 21 1.22 2.62 18.58
N PHE A 22 0.65 1.53 19.08
CA PHE A 22 0.26 0.38 18.26
C PHE A 22 -0.81 0.75 17.23
N ASN A 23 -1.78 1.61 17.58
CA ASN A 23 -2.77 2.13 16.63
C ASN A 23 -2.14 3.03 15.56
N LEU A 24 -1.15 3.84 15.91
CA LEU A 24 -0.45 4.70 14.95
C LEU A 24 0.31 3.86 13.89
N PHE A 25 1.00 2.79 14.31
CA PHE A 25 1.73 1.90 13.39
C PHE A 25 0.82 1.03 12.51
N GLN A 26 -0.37 0.65 13.00
CA GLN A 26 -1.35 -0.11 12.20
C GLN A 26 -2.04 0.78 11.16
N THR A 27 -2.31 2.04 11.46
CA THR A 27 -3.02 2.96 10.54
C THR A 27 -2.19 3.28 9.29
N SER A 28 -0.86 3.21 9.37
CA SER A 28 0.03 3.32 8.20
C SER A 28 0.04 2.10 7.26
N SER A 29 -0.64 1.00 7.63
CA SER A 29 -0.66 -0.24 6.84
C SER A 29 -2.00 -0.52 6.17
N SER A 30 -2.83 0.51 5.94
CA SER A 30 -4.09 0.39 5.20
C SER A 30 -3.86 0.15 3.70
N ARG A 31 -3.10 -0.89 3.36
CA ARG A 31 -3.22 -1.59 2.10
C ARG A 31 -4.51 -2.40 2.24
N GLY A 32 -5.60 -1.86 1.71
CA GLY A 32 -6.81 -2.66 1.47
C GLY A 32 -6.44 -3.95 0.74
N PRO A 33 -7.33 -4.97 0.68
CA PRO A 33 -7.02 -6.27 0.09
C PRO A 33 -6.38 -6.10 -1.29
N GLN A 34 -5.06 -6.19 -1.33
CA GLN A 34 -4.26 -5.88 -2.49
C GLN A 34 -4.27 -7.16 -3.32
N SER A 35 -5.11 -7.20 -4.35
CA SER A 35 -5.19 -8.37 -5.21
C SER A 35 -3.88 -8.49 -5.99
N THR A 36 -3.13 -9.57 -5.76
CA THR A 36 -1.97 -9.93 -6.58
C THR A 36 -2.47 -10.40 -7.94
N LEU A 37 -2.06 -9.69 -8.99
CA LEU A 37 -2.44 -9.91 -10.38
C LEU A 37 -1.21 -10.31 -11.19
N ALA A 38 -1.40 -11.22 -12.16
CA ALA A 38 -0.34 -11.55 -13.10
C ALA A 38 0.04 -10.34 -13.97
N PHE A 39 1.31 -10.24 -14.35
CA PHE A 39 1.80 -9.11 -15.15
C PHE A 39 1.08 -8.97 -16.50
N SER A 40 0.76 -10.09 -17.14
CA SER A 40 -0.02 -10.12 -18.39
C SER A 40 -1.41 -9.54 -18.22
N ASP A 41 -2.09 -9.85 -17.12
CA ASP A 41 -3.44 -9.36 -16.85
C ASP A 41 -3.40 -7.87 -16.53
N PHE A 42 -2.40 -7.42 -15.77
CA PHE A 42 -2.13 -6.00 -15.58
C PHE A 42 -1.95 -5.27 -16.92
N LEU A 43 -1.12 -5.80 -17.84
CA LEU A 43 -0.96 -5.20 -19.16
C LEU A 43 -2.27 -5.19 -19.97
N ASN A 44 -3.09 -6.23 -19.85
CA ASN A 44 -4.42 -6.24 -20.47
C ASN A 44 -5.31 -5.13 -19.91
N ASP A 45 -5.30 -4.92 -18.59
CA ASP A 45 -6.09 -3.89 -17.93
C ASP A 45 -5.59 -2.47 -18.25
N VAL A 46 -4.27 -2.29 -18.35
CA VAL A 46 -3.65 -1.05 -18.86
C VAL A 46 -4.11 -0.78 -20.29
N ASN A 47 -4.09 -1.80 -21.15
CA ASN A 47 -4.54 -1.67 -22.54
C ASN A 47 -6.02 -1.32 -22.66
N ARG A 48 -6.84 -1.83 -21.73
CA ARG A 48 -8.27 -1.54 -21.59
C ARG A 48 -8.57 -0.18 -20.94
N GLY A 49 -7.54 0.54 -20.46
CA GLY A 49 -7.72 1.83 -19.78
C GLY A 49 -8.38 1.70 -18.40
N GLN A 50 -8.28 0.54 -17.77
CA GLN A 50 -8.86 0.30 -16.45
C GLN A 50 -7.90 0.67 -15.31
N VAL A 51 -6.64 1.00 -15.61
CA VAL A 51 -5.63 1.41 -14.63
C VAL A 51 -5.54 2.93 -14.57
N ALA A 52 -5.67 3.50 -13.37
CA ALA A 52 -5.62 4.94 -13.15
C ALA A 52 -4.20 5.40 -12.78
N ASP A 53 -3.58 4.72 -11.81
CA ASP A 53 -2.21 5.02 -11.40
C ASP A 53 -1.42 3.78 -11.03
N VAL A 54 -0.10 3.92 -11.16
CA VAL A 54 0.88 2.93 -10.77
C VAL A 54 2.06 3.59 -10.06
N THR A 55 2.61 2.87 -9.10
CA THR A 55 3.84 3.15 -8.35
C THR A 55 4.79 2.01 -8.59
N ILE A 56 5.97 2.31 -9.12
CA ILE A 56 6.99 1.33 -9.51
C ILE A 56 8.13 1.35 -8.50
N GLN A 57 8.33 0.26 -7.77
CA GLN A 57 9.40 0.09 -6.78
C GLN A 57 10.26 -1.12 -7.15
N GLY A 58 11.37 -0.88 -7.84
CA GLY A 58 12.21 -1.95 -8.40
C GLY A 58 11.42 -2.78 -9.42
N ASN A 59 11.19 -4.05 -9.11
CA ASN A 59 10.39 -4.97 -9.92
C ASN A 59 8.92 -5.10 -9.46
N ASN A 60 8.57 -4.47 -8.34
CA ASN A 60 7.20 -4.52 -7.83
C ASN A 60 6.43 -3.30 -8.32
N ILE A 61 5.22 -3.52 -8.82
CA ILE A 61 4.31 -2.48 -9.27
C ILE A 61 3.06 -2.56 -8.43
N SER A 62 2.69 -1.44 -7.84
CA SER A 62 1.43 -1.28 -7.10
C SER A 62 0.63 -0.16 -7.74
N GLY A 63 -0.69 -0.20 -7.63
CA GLY A 63 -1.50 0.83 -8.26
C GLY A 63 -2.98 0.69 -7.97
N HIS A 64 -3.75 1.55 -8.60
CA HIS A 64 -5.20 1.57 -8.50
C HIS A 64 -5.85 1.50 -9.87
N PHE A 65 -6.93 0.72 -9.95
CA PHE A 65 -7.84 0.76 -11.09
C PHE A 65 -8.69 2.04 -11.06
N THR A 66 -9.35 2.35 -12.17
CA THR A 66 -10.28 3.47 -12.30
C THR A 66 -11.48 3.38 -11.36
N ASP A 67 -11.78 2.17 -10.86
CA ASP A 67 -12.81 1.91 -9.84
C ASP A 67 -12.27 1.96 -8.39
N SER A 68 -11.05 2.47 -8.19
CA SER A 68 -10.35 2.61 -6.90
C SER A 68 -9.91 1.30 -6.23
N ARG A 69 -10.03 0.13 -6.88
CA ARG A 69 -9.46 -1.12 -6.36
C ARG A 69 -7.93 -1.09 -6.46
N ALA A 70 -7.25 -1.48 -5.39
CA ALA A 70 -5.80 -1.57 -5.34
C ALA A 70 -5.29 -2.92 -5.86
N PHE A 71 -4.15 -2.93 -6.56
CA PHE A 71 -3.54 -4.16 -7.07
C PHE A 71 -2.01 -4.22 -6.92
N THR A 72 -1.59 -5.47 -6.72
CA THR A 72 -0.28 -6.11 -6.88
C THR A 72 0.16 -6.53 -8.26
N THR A 73 1.32 -6.18 -8.79
CA THR A 73 1.94 -7.04 -9.81
C THR A 73 3.46 -7.01 -9.78
N TYR A 74 4.09 -8.05 -10.31
CA TYR A 74 5.54 -8.15 -10.41
C TYR A 74 5.94 -8.11 -11.89
N ALA A 75 6.68 -7.09 -12.27
CA ALA A 75 7.16 -6.95 -13.64
C ALA A 75 8.57 -7.53 -13.78
N PRO A 76 8.80 -8.43 -14.74
CA PRO A 76 10.14 -8.67 -15.23
C PRO A 76 10.71 -7.37 -15.80
N ASN A 77 12.03 -7.26 -15.88
CA ASN A 77 12.71 -6.03 -16.30
C ASN A 77 12.38 -5.72 -17.79
N ASP A 78 11.30 -4.99 -18.04
CA ASP A 78 10.80 -4.63 -19.38
C ASP A 78 11.05 -3.14 -19.65
N PRO A 79 11.99 -2.79 -20.54
CA PRO A 79 12.29 -1.40 -20.87
C PRO A 79 11.14 -0.66 -21.56
N ASN A 80 10.16 -1.36 -22.15
CA ASN A 80 9.03 -0.75 -22.85
C ASN A 80 7.83 -0.46 -21.95
N LEU A 81 7.87 -0.88 -20.68
CA LEU A 81 6.73 -0.77 -19.77
C LEU A 81 6.31 0.68 -19.55
N ILE A 82 7.27 1.57 -19.30
CA ILE A 82 7.03 3.00 -19.03
C ILE A 82 6.36 3.65 -20.25
N THR A 83 6.83 3.33 -21.45
CA THR A 83 6.25 3.80 -22.72
C THR A 83 4.80 3.35 -22.85
N LYS A 84 4.51 2.05 -22.64
CA LYS A 84 3.14 1.49 -22.71
C LYS A 84 2.18 2.16 -21.72
N LEU A 85 2.64 2.43 -20.50
CA LEU A 85 1.84 3.10 -19.47
C LEU A 85 1.56 4.57 -19.84
N THR A 86 2.58 5.26 -20.34
CA THR A 86 2.47 6.67 -20.75
C THR A 86 1.56 6.83 -21.97
N GLU A 87 1.65 5.94 -22.96
CA GLU A 87 0.76 5.88 -24.14
C GLU A 87 -0.72 5.73 -23.74
N LYS A 88 -0.98 5.08 -22.60
CA LYS A 88 -2.33 4.86 -22.06
C LYS A 88 -2.76 5.92 -21.05
N ASN A 89 -2.00 7.01 -20.91
CA ASN A 89 -2.25 8.08 -19.93
C ASN A 89 -2.34 7.59 -18.48
N VAL A 90 -1.65 6.49 -18.15
CA VAL A 90 -1.57 6.00 -16.78
C VAL A 90 -0.63 6.91 -15.99
N ARG A 91 -1.05 7.34 -14.79
CA ARG A 91 -0.19 8.16 -13.92
C ARG A 91 0.88 7.28 -13.26
N ILE A 92 2.14 7.63 -13.45
CA ILE A 92 3.29 6.86 -12.94
C ILE A 92 3.96 7.62 -11.79
N THR A 93 4.19 6.92 -10.68
CA THR A 93 4.99 7.38 -9.53
C THR A 93 6.15 6.39 -9.30
N ALA A 94 7.28 6.87 -8.79
CA ALA A 94 8.47 6.05 -8.48
C ALA A 94 8.81 6.14 -7.00
#